data_AF-A4XK87-F1
#
_entry.id   AF-A4XK87-F1
#
_cell.length_a   1.000
_cell.length_b   1.000
_cell.length_c   1.000
_cell.angle_alpha   90.00
_cell.angle_beta   90.00
_cell.angle_gamma   90.00
#
_symmetry.space_group_name_H-M   'P 1'
#
loop_
_entity.id
_entity.type
_entity.pdbx_description
1 polymer ?
#
loop_
_entity_poly.entity_id
_entity_poly.type
_entity_poly.pdbx_seq_one_letter_code
_entity_poly.pdbx_strand_id
1 'polypeptide(L)'
;MKDLLEKVINIGLGVFALSKEKVERVVNELAEKGEISKNEVQEVIQKIMEKGEEQKKELNEYISKQVESILKKMNLATKSEVLTEERIREIVREEISKSQNQ
;
A
#
# COMPACT_ATOMS: atom_id res chain seq x y z
N MET A 1 31.20 -2.20 2.00
CA MET A 1 30.03 -2.08 1.09
C MET A 1 28.69 -1.92 1.82
N LYS A 2 28.62 -2.16 3.13
CA LYS A 2 27.43 -2.00 3.99
C LYS A 2 26.68 -0.67 3.79
N ASP A 3 27.39 0.46 3.81
CA ASP A 3 26.79 1.80 3.64
C ASP A 3 26.10 2.02 2.28
N LEU A 4 26.60 1.37 1.22
CA LEU A 4 26.01 1.48 -0.11
C LEU A 4 24.67 0.72 -0.16
N LEU A 5 24.64 -0.46 0.46
CA LEU A 5 23.45 -1.29 0.56
C LEU A 5 22.39 -0.60 1.44
N GLU A 6 22.80 -0.07 2.59
CA GLU A 6 21.92 0.74 3.43
C GLU A 6 21.41 1.98 2.70
N LYS A 7 22.25 2.68 1.93
CA LYS A 7 21.79 3.79 1.09
C LYS A 7 20.77 3.35 0.04
N VAL A 8 21.00 2.24 -0.67
CA VAL A 8 20.06 1.73 -1.69
C VAL A 8 18.71 1.36 -1.07
N ILE A 9 18.73 0.71 0.11
CA ILE A 9 17.54 0.40 0.89
C ILE A 9 16.81 1.67 1.32
N ASN A 10 17.56 2.65 1.84
CA ASN A 10 17.02 3.93 2.30
C ASN A 10 16.46 4.79 1.16
N ILE A 11 17.02 4.70 -0.05
CA ILE A 11 16.52 5.36 -1.25
C ILE A 11 15.25 4.67 -1.78
N GLY A 12 14.98 3.43 -1.34
CA GLY A 12 13.76 2.70 -1.70
C GLY A 12 13.76 2.13 -3.11
N LEU A 13 14.95 1.91 -3.67
CA LEU A 13 15.09 1.26 -4.98
C LEU A 13 14.83 -0.25 -4.84
N GLY A 14 13.56 -0.64 -4.91
CA GLY A 14 13.15 -2.02 -5.18
C GLY A 14 13.23 -2.99 -3.99
N VAL A 15 13.38 -2.48 -2.76
CA VAL A 15 13.39 -3.32 -1.55
C VAL A 15 12.07 -4.08 -1.38
N PHE A 16 10.94 -3.41 -1.70
CA PHE A 16 9.60 -4.02 -1.70
C PHE A 16 9.42 -5.16 -2.71
N ALA A 17 10.31 -5.31 -3.70
CA ALA A 17 10.25 -6.36 -4.73
C ALA A 17 11.09 -7.60 -4.38
N LEU A 18 11.80 -7.59 -3.26
CA LEU A 18 12.65 -8.69 -2.82
C LEU A 18 11.86 -9.67 -1.95
N SER A 19 12.05 -10.98 -2.17
CA SER A 19 11.54 -12.01 -1.29
C SER A 19 12.50 -12.27 -0.12
N LYS A 20 11.98 -12.75 1.02
CA LYS A 20 12.77 -13.11 2.20
C LYS A 20 13.96 -14.01 1.85
N GLU A 21 13.73 -15.05 1.06
CA GLU A 21 14.78 -15.98 0.59
C GLU A 21 15.89 -15.30 -0.23
N LYS A 22 15.55 -14.31 -1.06
CA LYS A 22 16.55 -13.54 -1.82
C LYS A 22 17.36 -12.63 -0.91
N VAL A 23 16.71 -11.99 0.06
CA VAL A 23 17.37 -11.15 1.07
C VAL A 23 18.33 -11.99 1.90
N GLU A 24 17.87 -13.12 2.42
CA GLU A 24 18.68 -14.06 3.19
C GLU A 24 19.91 -14.50 2.41
N ARG A 25 19.76 -14.89 1.14
CA ARG A 25 20.87 -15.29 0.29
C ARG A 25 21.91 -14.18 0.14
N VAL A 26 21.49 -12.97 -0.21
CA VAL A 26 22.39 -11.84 -0.43
C VAL A 26 23.11 -11.45 0.87
N VAL A 27 22.40 -11.38 1.99
CA VAL A 27 23.00 -11.01 3.28
C VAL A 27 23.97 -12.09 3.76
N ASN A 28 23.64 -13.38 3.57
CA ASN A 28 24.55 -14.48 3.90
C ASN A 28 25.82 -14.45 3.04
N GLU A 29 25.71 -14.21 1.73
CA GLU A 29 26.88 -14.04 0.85
C GLU A 29 27.78 -12.87 1.28
N LEU A 30 27.19 -11.78 1.77
CA LEU A 30 27.95 -10.65 2.30
C LEU A 30 28.66 -11.00 3.61
N ALA A 31 28.04 -11.81 4.46
CA ALA A 31 28.68 -12.30 5.67
C ALA A 31 29.83 -13.27 5.40
N GLU A 32 29.68 -14.16 4.40
CA GLU A 32 30.75 -15.05 3.95
C GLU A 32 31.96 -14.28 3.39
N LYS A 33 31.70 -13.17 2.70
CA LYS A 33 32.74 -12.26 2.18
C LYS A 33 33.36 -11.37 3.26
N GLY A 34 32.88 -11.43 4.50
CA GLY A 34 33.36 -10.60 5.61
C GLY A 34 32.90 -9.13 5.55
N GLU A 35 31.96 -8.80 4.65
CA GLU A 35 31.39 -7.45 4.53
C GLU A 35 30.37 -7.14 5.62
N ILE A 36 29.80 -8.17 6.24
CA ILE A 36 28.86 -8.09 7.37
C ILE A 36 29.29 -9.11 8.42
N SER A 37 29.19 -8.76 9.70
CA SER A 37 29.51 -9.71 10.76
C SER A 37 28.39 -10.75 10.92
N LYS A 38 28.75 -12.01 11.25
CA LYS A 38 27.79 -13.11 11.39
C LYS A 38 26.69 -12.84 12.44
N ASN A 39 26.99 -12.05 13.46
CA ASN A 39 26.03 -11.64 14.48
C ASN A 39 25.04 -10.56 13.99
N GLU A 40 25.35 -9.83 12.93
CA GLU A 40 24.51 -8.76 12.38
C GLU A 40 23.58 -9.25 11.25
N VAL A 41 23.79 -10.48 10.74
CA VAL A 41 23.04 -11.02 9.59
C VAL A 41 21.53 -10.96 9.79
N GLN A 42 21.04 -11.44 10.94
CA GLN A 42 19.61 -11.47 11.23
C GLN A 42 19.02 -10.07 11.36
N GLU A 43 19.75 -9.14 11.97
CA GLU A 43 19.33 -7.74 12.11
C GLU A 43 19.20 -7.06 10.75
N VAL A 44 20.17 -7.26 9.85
CA VAL A 44 20.15 -6.68 8.51
C VAL A 44 18.99 -7.27 7.67
N ILE A 45 18.76 -8.58 7.74
CA ILE A 45 17.61 -9.21 7.06
C ILE A 45 16.31 -8.59 7.56
N GLN A 46 16.14 -8.47 8.88
CA GLN A 46 14.92 -7.95 9.48
C GLN A 46 14.68 -6.48 9.08
N LYS A 47 15.71 -5.64 9.13
CA LYS A 47 15.64 -4.23 8.71
C LYS A 47 15.22 -4.08 7.25
N ILE A 48 15.74 -4.93 6.35
CA ILE A 48 15.35 -4.95 4.93
C ILE A 48 13.89 -5.33 4.76
N MET A 49 13.43 -6.36 5.48
CA MET A 49 12.04 -6.84 5.42
C MET A 49 11.06 -5.77 5.93
N GLU A 50 11.33 -5.19 7.10
CA GLU A 50 10.52 -4.12 7.69
C GLU A 50 10.43 -2.92 6.75
N LYS A 51 11.55 -2.51 6.15
CA LYS A 51 11.57 -1.39 5.21
C LYS A 51 10.79 -1.70 3.92
N GLY A 52 10.87 -2.94 3.43
CA GLY A 52 10.10 -3.40 2.28
C GLY A 52 8.60 -3.38 2.53
N GLU A 53 8.15 -3.78 3.72
CA GLU A 53 6.74 -3.74 4.11
C GLU A 53 6.21 -2.30 4.24
N GLU A 54 6.97 -1.41 4.87
CA GLU A 54 6.64 0.01 4.99
C GLU A 54 6.46 0.65 3.60
N GLN A 55 7.43 0.47 2.71
CA GLN A 55 7.37 1.01 1.34
C GLN A 55 6.20 0.43 0.52
N LYS A 56 5.90 -0.85 0.70
CA LYS A 56 4.75 -1.48 0.03
C LYS A 56 3.44 -0.86 0.49
N LYS A 57 3.30 -0.56 1.78
CA LYS A 57 2.11 0.11 2.33
C LYS A 57 1.96 1.52 1.76
N GLU A 58 3.01 2.33 1.79
CA GLU A 58 3.00 3.68 1.24
C GLU A 58 2.63 3.71 -0.25
N LEU A 59 3.19 2.77 -1.03
CA LEU A 59 2.88 2.64 -2.45
C LEU A 59 1.41 2.25 -2.67
N ASN A 60 0.89 1.29 -1.90
CA ASN A 60 -0.52 0.89 -1.99
C ASN A 60 -1.46 2.05 -1.66
N GLU A 61 -1.16 2.85 -0.64
CA GLU A 61 -1.94 4.04 -0.29
C GLU A 61 -1.89 5.09 -1.42
N TYR A 62 -0.71 5.33 -1.98
CA TYR A 62 -0.55 6.23 -3.12
C TYR A 62 -1.37 5.78 -4.33
N ILE A 63 -1.26 4.50 -4.71
CA ILE A 63 -2.03 3.93 -5.82
C ILE A 63 -3.53 4.05 -5.55
N SER A 64 -3.99 3.71 -4.34
CA SER A 64 -5.41 3.79 -3.97
C SER A 64 -5.95 5.21 -4.13
N LYS A 65 -5.20 6.22 -3.67
CA LYS A 65 -5.55 7.64 -3.84
C LYS A 65 -5.58 8.06 -5.31
N GLN A 66 -4.63 7.60 -6.12
CA GLN A 66 -4.61 7.91 -7.56
C GLN A 66 -5.81 7.29 -8.28
N VAL A 67 -6.13 6.04 -7.98
CA VAL A 67 -7.32 5.35 -8.54
C VAL A 67 -8.59 6.08 -8.12
N GLU A 68 -8.75 6.43 -6.85
CA GLU A 68 -9.90 7.19 -6.36
C GLU A 68 -10.04 8.55 -7.08
N SER A 69 -8.93 9.26 -7.27
CA SER A 69 -8.88 10.53 -8.02
C SER A 69 -9.32 10.37 -9.48
N ILE A 70 -8.86 9.31 -10.15
CA ILE A 70 -9.27 9.00 -11.53
C ILE A 70 -10.76 8.70 -11.60
N LEU A 71 -11.28 7.85 -10.71
CA LEU A 71 -12.71 7.50 -10.67
C LEU A 71 -13.57 8.74 -10.44
N LYS A 72 -13.16 9.64 -9.53
CA LYS A 72 -13.84 10.94 -9.30
C LYS A 72 -13.82 11.82 -10.56
N LYS A 73 -12.69 11.91 -11.26
CA LYS A 73 -12.58 12.67 -12.52
C LYS A 73 -13.46 12.12 -13.64
N MET A 74 -13.78 10.83 -13.61
CA MET A 74 -14.70 10.19 -14.54
C MET A 74 -16.17 10.33 -14.15
N ASN A 75 -16.50 11.10 -13.09
CA ASN A 75 -17.84 11.22 -12.51
C ASN A 75 -18.46 9.86 -12.14
N LEU A 76 -17.64 8.88 -11.75
CA LEU A 76 -18.13 7.60 -11.26
C LEU A 76 -18.49 7.72 -9.79
N ALA A 77 -19.73 7.39 -9.45
CA ALA A 77 -20.19 7.36 -8.07
C ALA A 77 -19.49 6.24 -7.29
N THR A 78 -18.97 6.57 -6.11
CA THR A 78 -18.48 5.59 -5.14
C THR A 78 -19.65 4.83 -4.52
N LYS A 79 -19.38 3.65 -3.95
CA LYS A 79 -20.43 2.84 -3.29
C LYS A 79 -21.13 3.59 -2.15
N SER A 80 -20.44 4.53 -1.49
CA SER A 80 -21.00 5.41 -0.46
C SER A 80 -21.89 6.53 -1.00
N GLU A 81 -21.72 6.92 -2.27
CA GLU A 81 -22.51 7.98 -2.93
C GLU A 81 -23.75 7.42 -3.64
N VAL A 82 -23.79 6.12 -3.92
CA VAL A 82 -24.97 5.46 -4.50
C VAL A 82 -26.02 5.22 -3.42
N LEU A 83 -27.19 5.86 -3.58
CA LEU A 83 -28.35 5.60 -2.72
C LEU A 83 -28.82 4.15 -2.86
N THR A 84 -29.18 3.53 -1.73
CA THR A 84 -29.79 2.20 -1.76
C THR A 84 -31.18 2.25 -2.38
N GLU A 85 -31.65 1.15 -2.99
CA GLU A 85 -33.00 1.10 -3.55
C GLU A 85 -34.08 1.41 -2.51
N GLU A 86 -33.87 0.98 -1.26
CA GLU A 86 -34.78 1.27 -0.14
C GLU A 86 -34.85 2.77 0.15
N ARG A 87 -33.71 3.46 0.18
CA ARG A 87 -33.66 4.91 0.37
C ARG A 87 -34.30 5.66 -0.79
N ILE A 88 -34.09 5.20 -2.03
CA ILE A 88 -34.76 5.74 -3.21
C ILE A 88 -36.29 5.57 -3.08
N ARG A 89 -36.76 4.37 -2.70
CA ARG A 89 -38.18 4.08 -2.50
C ARG A 89 -38.80 4.95 -1.40
N GLU A 90 -38.08 5.19 -0.32
CA GLU A 90 -38.51 6.08 0.78
C GLU A 90 -38.67 7.52 0.31
N ILE A 91 -37.64 8.09 -0.35
CA ILE A 91 -37.68 9.45 -0.91
C ILE A 91 -38.86 9.61 -1.89
N VAL A 92 -39.06 8.63 -2.78
CA VAL A 92 -40.18 8.65 -3.74
C VAL A 92 -41.54 8.65 -3.04
N ARG A 93 -41.71 7.85 -1.98
CA ARG A 93 -42.96 7.82 -1.21
C ARG A 93 -43.22 9.15 -0.50
N GLU A 94 -42.20 9.73 0.14
CA GLU A 94 -42.30 11.02 0.82
C GLU A 94 -42.76 12.13 -0.15
N GLU A 95 -42.19 12.20 -1.36
CA GLU A 95 -42.55 13.23 -2.33
C GLU A 95 -43.94 13.02 -2.95
N ILE A 96 -44.38 11.78 -3.14
CA ILE A 96 -45.75 11.49 -3.57
C ILE A 96 -46.75 11.93 -2.49
N SER A 97 -46.48 11.65 -1.21
CA SER A 97 -47.37 12.04 -0.11
C SER A 97 -47.44 13.57 0.08
N LYS A 98 -46.33 14.29 -0.11
CA LYS A 98 -46.34 15.77 -0.10
C LYS A 98 -47.17 16.34 -1.25
N SER A 99 -47.01 15.77 -2.45
CA SER A 99 -47.74 16.22 -3.65
C SER A 99 -49.24 15.91 -3.60
N GLN A 100 -49.68 14.90 -2.84
CA GLN A 100 -51.10 14.58 -2.63
C GLN A 100 -51.77 15.41 -1.52
N ASN A 101 -50.97 16.02 -0.65
CA ASN A 101 -51.45 16.86 0.46
C ASN A 101 -51.35 18.37 0.17
N GLN A 102 -51.05 18.74 -1.09
CA GLN A 102 -50.99 20.10 -1.61
C GLN A 102 -52.10 20.31 -2.64
#